data_AF-A0A852VAW9-F1
#
_entry.id   AF-A0A852VAW9-F1
#
_cell.length_a   1.000
_cell.length_b   1.000
_cell.length_c   1.000
_cell.angle_alpha   90.00
_cell.angle_beta   90.00
_cell.angle_gamma   90.00
#
_symmetry.space_group_name_H-M   'P 1'
#
loop_
_entity.id
_entity.type
_entity.pdbx_description
1 polymer ?
#
loop_
_entity_poly.entity_id
_entity_poly.type
_entity_poly.pdbx_seq_one_letter_code
_entity_poly.pdbx_strand_id
1 'polypeptide(L)'
;MATRITPGLTRQITALVARRVDQVADDVAQAARDNAPAAKTWVTDADERVRPSHAEAHGQLIPGNVDFRLSAMEYVRKGLGPDGKAVNRAGGWKIIPGRWDVADRPRDARLPTHQAANCRCQAVDLPGAVAAGIRSTPARPAGTTITATVSASFTRVAESEHAERGGGWLASAAQQAAAKHHARRR
;
A
#
# COMPACT_ATOMS: atom_id res chain seq x y z
N MET A 1 37.42 -22.42 -34.19
CA MET A 1 36.50 -21.83 -35.18
C MET A 1 35.36 -21.16 -34.42
N ALA A 2 35.30 -19.83 -34.40
CA ALA A 2 34.19 -19.11 -33.78
C ALA A 2 33.00 -19.15 -34.75
N THR A 3 31.94 -19.88 -34.38
CA THR A 3 30.68 -19.92 -35.11
C THR A 3 30.12 -18.50 -35.19
N ARG A 4 30.23 -17.85 -36.35
CA ARG A 4 29.62 -16.53 -36.58
C ARG A 4 28.11 -16.72 -36.61
N ILE A 5 27.46 -16.47 -35.47
CA ILE A 5 26.00 -16.40 -35.40
C ILE A 5 25.57 -15.28 -36.33
N THR A 6 24.76 -15.61 -37.34
CA THR A 6 24.24 -14.62 -38.27
C THR A 6 23.34 -13.63 -37.52
N PRO A 7 23.46 -12.31 -37.76
CA PRO A 7 22.63 -11.31 -37.08
C PRO A 7 21.12 -11.57 -37.15
N GLY A 8 20.67 -12.23 -38.23
CA GLY A 8 19.29 -12.69 -38.39
C GLY A 8 18.87 -13.75 -37.37
N LEU A 9 19.73 -14.73 -37.08
CA LEU A 9 19.46 -15.76 -36.08
C LEU A 9 19.42 -15.16 -34.67
N THR A 10 20.34 -14.25 -34.34
CA THR A 10 20.32 -13.53 -33.06
C THR A 10 19.00 -12.79 -32.89
N ARG A 11 18.54 -12.06 -33.92
CA ARG A 11 17.28 -11.32 -33.86
C ARG A 11 16.08 -12.26 -33.63
N GLN A 12 16.05 -13.40 -34.30
CA GLN A 12 14.98 -14.40 -34.14
C GLN A 12 14.97 -15.01 -32.73
N ILE A 13 16.14 -15.39 -32.20
CA ILE A 13 16.27 -15.91 -30.83
C ILE A 13 15.85 -14.85 -29.81
N THR A 14 16.34 -13.62 -29.96
CA THR A 14 15.96 -12.50 -29.07
C THR A 14 14.45 -12.30 -29.05
N ALA A 15 13.78 -12.32 -30.20
CA ALA A 15 12.32 -12.18 -30.27
C ALA A 15 11.59 -13.36 -29.60
N LEU A 16 12.09 -14.59 -29.76
CA LEU A 16 11.53 -15.77 -29.09
C LEU A 16 11.66 -15.69 -27.57
N VAL A 17 12.85 -15.30 -27.08
CA VAL A 17 13.10 -15.16 -25.64
C VAL A 17 12.31 -13.98 -25.07
N ALA A 18 12.21 -12.85 -25.79
CA ALA A 18 11.44 -11.68 -25.37
C ALA A 18 9.96 -12.04 -25.14
N ARG A 19 9.32 -12.73 -26.09
CA ARG A 19 7.94 -13.23 -25.89
C ARG A 19 7.79 -14.12 -24.67
N ARG A 20 8.81 -14.94 -24.37
CA ARG A 20 8.77 -15.78 -23.19
C ARG A 20 8.93 -14.97 -21.90
N VAL A 21 9.79 -13.96 -21.90
CA VAL A 21 9.94 -13.03 -20.77
C VAL A 21 8.66 -12.23 -20.55
N ASP A 22 7.99 -11.77 -21.61
CA ASP A 22 6.67 -11.12 -21.52
C ASP A 22 5.66 -12.03 -20.81
N GLN A 23 5.56 -13.28 -21.24
CA GLN A 23 4.62 -14.22 -20.62
C GLN A 23 4.93 -14.50 -19.15
N VAL A 24 6.21 -14.57 -18.78
CA VAL A 24 6.62 -14.69 -17.37
C VAL A 24 6.22 -13.43 -16.60
N ALA A 25 6.46 -12.24 -17.15
CA ALA A 25 6.09 -10.98 -16.52
C ALA A 25 4.58 -10.83 -16.33
N ASP A 26 3.78 -11.28 -17.29
CA ASP A 26 2.31 -11.30 -17.19
C ASP A 26 1.82 -12.32 -16.15
N ASP A 27 2.43 -13.51 -16.08
CA ASP A 27 2.14 -14.51 -15.05
C ASP A 27 2.49 -13.98 -13.65
N VAL A 28 3.60 -13.26 -13.49
CA VAL A 28 3.97 -12.58 -12.23
C VAL A 28 2.98 -11.47 -11.90
N ALA A 29 2.63 -10.61 -12.88
CA ALA A 29 1.69 -9.52 -12.66
C ALA A 29 0.30 -10.02 -12.27
N GLN A 30 -0.16 -11.13 -12.88
CA GLN A 30 -1.43 -11.74 -12.51
C GLN A 30 -1.39 -12.31 -11.10
N ALA A 31 -0.37 -13.11 -10.76
CA ALA A 31 -0.21 -13.63 -9.40
C ALA A 31 -0.10 -12.51 -8.36
N ALA A 32 0.55 -11.39 -8.71
CA ALA A 32 0.64 -10.23 -7.84
C ALA A 32 -0.72 -9.55 -7.62
N ARG A 33 -1.59 -9.50 -8.63
CA ARG A 33 -2.98 -9.02 -8.48
C ARG A 33 -3.81 -9.94 -7.62
N ASP A 34 -3.65 -11.26 -7.79
CA ASP A 34 -4.39 -12.26 -7.02
C ASP A 34 -3.98 -12.25 -5.54
N ASN A 35 -2.69 -12.02 -5.26
CA ASN A 35 -2.15 -11.93 -3.91
C ASN A 35 -2.31 -10.55 -3.26
N ALA A 36 -2.57 -9.49 -4.04
CA ALA A 36 -2.60 -8.14 -3.53
C ALA A 36 -3.70 -7.98 -2.47
N PRO A 37 -3.41 -7.32 -1.33
CA PRO A 37 -4.43 -7.06 -0.33
C PRO A 37 -5.51 -6.14 -0.90
N ALA A 38 -6.73 -6.26 -0.39
CA ALA A 38 -7.76 -5.24 -0.62
C ALA A 38 -7.24 -3.88 -0.12
N ALA A 39 -7.75 -2.77 -0.64
CA ALA A 39 -7.55 -1.47 0.01
C ALA A 39 -8.68 -1.18 0.99
N LYS A 40 -8.48 -0.18 1.83
CA LYS A 40 -9.51 0.38 2.71
C LYS A 40 -9.39 1.89 2.75
N THR A 41 -10.53 2.55 2.95
CA THR A 41 -10.57 4.01 3.14
C THR A 41 -11.24 4.40 4.45
N TRP A 42 -10.68 5.41 5.12
CA TRP A 42 -11.26 5.98 6.32
C TRP A 42 -12.32 7.01 5.95
N VAL A 43 -13.58 6.71 6.26
CA VAL A 43 -14.71 7.61 6.02
C VAL A 43 -15.20 8.15 7.35
N THR A 44 -15.51 9.43 7.36
CA THR A 44 -15.91 10.18 8.56
C THR A 44 -17.25 10.81 8.24
N ASP A 45 -18.23 10.61 9.11
CA ASP A 45 -19.56 11.21 8.94
C ASP A 45 -19.46 12.74 8.93
N ALA A 46 -20.37 13.40 8.21
CA ALA A 46 -20.50 14.85 8.21
C ALA A 46 -21.15 15.35 9.51
N ASP A 47 -20.43 15.21 10.63
CA ASP A 47 -20.84 15.60 11.98
C ASP A 47 -19.80 16.55 12.58
N GLU A 48 -20.23 17.72 13.07
CA GLU A 48 -19.37 18.72 13.70
C GLU A 48 -18.68 18.23 14.99
N ARG A 49 -19.17 17.12 15.56
CA ARG A 49 -18.59 16.48 16.76
C ARG A 49 -17.43 15.55 16.43
N VAL A 50 -17.11 15.36 15.16
CA VAL A 50 -15.94 14.61 14.72
C VAL A 50 -14.67 15.25 15.28
N ARG A 51 -13.78 14.41 15.78
CA ARG A 51 -12.50 14.86 16.31
C ARG A 51 -11.58 15.34 15.18
N PRO A 52 -10.77 16.39 15.40
CA PRO A 52 -9.86 16.90 14.37
C PRO A 52 -8.98 15.81 13.72
N SER A 53 -8.40 14.90 14.51
CA SER A 53 -7.59 13.78 14.01
C SER A 53 -8.34 12.83 13.07
N HIS A 54 -9.64 12.64 13.27
CA HIS A 54 -10.49 11.78 12.45
C HIS A 54 -10.94 12.50 11.16
N ALA A 55 -11.13 13.81 11.23
CA ALA A 55 -11.36 14.64 10.06
C ALA A 55 -10.11 14.67 9.15
N GLU A 56 -8.92 14.77 9.72
CA GLU A 56 -7.66 14.67 8.98
C GLU A 56 -7.42 13.28 8.38
N ALA A 57 -7.87 12.23 9.06
CA ALA A 57 -7.79 10.86 8.55
C ALA A 57 -8.79 10.58 7.42
N HIS A 58 -9.80 11.43 7.24
CA HIS A 58 -10.82 11.25 6.21
C HIS A 58 -10.20 11.13 4.82
N GLY A 59 -10.64 10.13 4.06
CA GLY A 59 -10.17 9.87 2.70
C GLY A 59 -8.81 9.20 2.64
N GLN A 60 -8.15 8.88 3.77
CA GLN A 60 -6.95 8.04 3.72
C GLN A 60 -7.27 6.72 3.03
N LEU A 61 -6.68 6.51 1.86
CA LEU A 61 -6.81 5.29 1.04
C LEU A 61 -5.50 4.51 1.14
N ILE A 62 -5.53 3.35 1.79
CA ILE A 62 -4.35 2.54 2.09
C ILE A 62 -4.62 1.05 1.83
N PRO A 63 -3.57 0.22 1.65
CA PRO A 63 -3.70 -1.23 1.65
C PRO A 63 -4.30 -1.72 2.97
N GLY A 64 -5.17 -2.72 2.89
CA GLY A 64 -5.95 -3.25 4.02
C GLY A 64 -5.10 -3.90 5.09
N ASN A 65 -3.93 -4.39 4.72
CA ASN A 65 -2.96 -4.96 5.63
C ASN A 65 -2.14 -3.92 6.42
N VAL A 66 -2.28 -2.63 6.10
CA VAL A 66 -1.60 -1.52 6.76
C VAL A 66 -2.57 -0.75 7.68
N ASP A 67 -2.07 -0.23 8.79
CA ASP A 67 -2.86 0.60 9.71
C ASP A 67 -3.03 2.05 9.19
N PHE A 68 -4.19 2.65 9.44
CA PHE A 68 -4.42 4.09 9.31
C PHE A 68 -3.53 4.87 10.28
N ARG A 69 -3.18 6.10 9.91
CA ARG A 69 -2.43 7.02 10.77
C ARG A 69 -3.33 8.17 11.17
N LEU A 70 -3.66 8.27 12.45
CA LEU A 70 -4.40 9.39 13.01
C LEU A 70 -3.42 10.29 13.76
N SER A 71 -3.56 11.61 13.58
CA SER A 71 -2.79 12.55 14.39
C SER A 71 -3.10 12.31 15.87
N ALA A 72 -2.06 12.13 16.68
CA ALA A 72 -2.24 11.96 18.12
C ALA A 72 -2.83 13.23 18.72
N MET A 73 -3.62 13.10 19.77
CA MET A 73 -4.24 14.23 20.43
C MET A 73 -4.08 14.20 21.94
N GLU A 74 -4.11 15.39 22.52
CA GLU A 74 -4.20 15.59 23.96
C GLU A 74 -5.34 16.56 24.28
N TYR A 75 -6.03 16.31 25.39
CA TYR A 75 -7.02 17.24 25.89
C TYR A 75 -6.34 18.34 26.71
N VAL A 76 -6.26 19.54 26.14
CA VAL A 76 -5.79 20.71 26.87
C VAL A 76 -6.96 21.26 27.68
N ARG A 77 -6.88 21.16 29.01
CA ARG A 77 -7.91 21.67 29.92
C ARG A 77 -8.07 23.18 29.77
N LYS A 78 -9.26 23.68 30.11
CA LYS A 78 -9.50 25.11 30.28
C LYS A 78 -8.57 25.63 31.37
N GLY A 79 -7.90 26.76 31.12
CA GLY A 79 -6.93 27.30 32.07
C GLY A 79 -6.48 28.70 31.73
N LEU A 80 -6.05 29.41 32.78
CA LEU A 80 -5.34 30.69 32.68
C LEU A 80 -3.83 30.42 32.75
N GLY A 81 -3.06 31.18 31.99
CA GLY A 81 -1.61 31.18 32.03
C GLY A 81 -1.08 31.93 33.26
N PRO A 82 0.24 31.91 33.48
CA PRO A 82 0.89 32.66 34.55
C PRO A 82 0.62 34.17 34.50
N ASP A 83 0.30 34.69 33.31
CA ASP A 83 -0.05 36.08 33.03
C ASP A 83 -1.56 36.39 33.22
N GLY A 84 -2.33 35.43 33.74
CA GLY A 84 -3.77 35.55 33.94
C GLY A 84 -4.59 35.52 32.65
N LYS A 85 -3.97 35.34 31.47
CA LYS A 85 -4.69 35.24 30.19
C LYS A 85 -5.19 33.83 29.97
N ALA A 86 -6.32 33.69 29.27
CA ALA A 86 -6.84 32.38 28.91
C ALA A 86 -5.92 31.69 27.90
N VAL A 87 -5.20 30.66 28.35
CA VAL A 87 -4.40 29.77 27.48
C VAL A 87 -5.33 28.86 26.68
N ASN A 88 -6.46 28.48 27.27
CA ASN A 88 -7.53 27.79 26.56
C ASN A 88 -8.88 28.18 27.18
N ARG A 89 -9.69 28.95 26.44
CA ARG A 89 -10.92 29.56 26.97
C ARG A 89 -12.05 28.54 27.22
N ALA A 90 -12.09 27.46 26.45
CA ALA A 90 -13.14 26.43 26.52
C ALA A 90 -12.63 25.05 26.95
N GLY A 91 -11.30 24.83 26.94
CA GLY A 91 -10.78 23.46 26.91
C GLY A 91 -10.93 22.87 25.50
N GLY A 92 -10.10 21.91 25.13
CA GLY A 92 -10.25 21.30 23.81
C GLY A 92 -9.18 20.28 23.47
N TRP A 93 -9.53 19.41 22.51
CA TRP A 93 -8.60 18.49 21.90
C TRP A 93 -7.63 19.25 21.00
N LYS A 94 -6.34 19.02 21.20
CA LYS A 94 -5.27 19.57 20.39
C LYS A 94 -4.47 18.43 19.78
N ILE A 95 -4.11 18.61 18.52
CA ILE A 95 -3.22 17.70 17.81
C ILE A 95 -1.80 17.88 18.33
N ILE A 96 -1.10 16.76 18.51
CA ILE A 96 0.32 16.72 18.86
C ILE A 96 1.11 16.53 17.56
N PRO A 97 1.81 17.55 17.04
CA PRO A 97 2.54 17.45 15.79
C PRO A 97 3.59 16.33 15.82
N GLY A 98 3.71 15.59 14.73
CA GLY A 98 4.74 14.55 14.57
C GLY A 98 4.47 13.24 15.33
N ARG A 99 3.36 13.14 16.08
CA ARG A 99 2.96 11.91 16.78
C ARG A 99 1.68 11.34 16.17
N TRP A 100 1.66 10.02 16.01
CA TRP A 100 0.56 9.30 15.38
C TRP A 100 0.01 8.22 16.31
N ASP A 101 -1.30 8.10 16.34
CA ASP A 101 -2.00 6.90 16.81
C ASP A 101 -2.33 6.04 15.58
N VAL A 102 -2.06 4.74 15.65
CA VAL A 102 -2.32 3.81 14.53
C VAL A 102 -3.55 2.96 14.81
N ALA A 103 -4.31 2.66 13.76
CA ALA A 103 -5.53 1.86 13.86
C ALA A 103 -5.79 1.02 12.61
N ASP A 104 -6.27 -0.19 12.79
CA ASP A 104 -6.67 -1.06 11.69
C ASP A 104 -8.01 -0.59 11.11
N ARG A 105 -8.87 -0.05 11.97
CA ARG A 105 -10.22 0.42 11.67
C ARG A 105 -10.69 1.46 12.69
N PRO A 106 -11.75 2.23 12.39
CA PRO A 106 -12.42 3.05 13.41
C PRO A 106 -12.83 2.23 14.63
N ARG A 107 -12.63 2.81 15.82
CA ARG A 107 -12.89 2.16 17.13
C ARG A 107 -11.99 0.93 17.37
N ASP A 108 -10.80 0.88 16.76
CA ASP A 108 -9.77 -0.10 17.11
C ASP A 108 -9.45 0.00 18.61
N ALA A 109 -9.41 -1.13 19.30
CA ALA A 109 -9.13 -1.21 20.74
C ALA A 109 -7.72 -0.75 21.11
N ARG A 110 -6.79 -0.73 20.15
CA ARG A 110 -5.42 -0.21 20.32
C ARG A 110 -5.38 1.32 20.43
N LEU A 111 -6.43 2.01 19.95
CA LEU A 111 -6.49 3.45 20.03
C LEU A 111 -6.71 3.91 21.48
N PRO A 112 -6.16 5.08 21.87
CA PRO A 112 -6.55 5.74 23.10
C PRO A 112 -8.08 5.87 23.19
N THR A 113 -8.64 5.71 24.39
CA THR A 113 -10.10 5.75 24.62
C THR A 113 -10.74 6.99 24.02
N HIS A 114 -10.05 8.12 24.03
CA HIS A 114 -10.59 9.34 23.43
C HIS A 114 -10.66 9.28 21.90
N GLN A 115 -9.74 8.63 21.19
CA GLN A 115 -9.85 8.43 19.73
C GLN A 115 -10.93 7.38 19.40
N ALA A 116 -11.06 6.33 20.19
CA ALA A 116 -12.03 5.25 19.92
C ALA A 116 -13.48 5.60 20.33
N ALA A 117 -13.67 6.22 21.50
CA ALA A 117 -15.00 6.42 22.09
C ALA A 117 -15.85 7.42 21.29
N ASN A 118 -17.12 7.06 21.09
CA ASN A 118 -18.10 7.85 20.33
C ASN A 118 -17.67 8.20 18.90
N CYS A 119 -16.71 7.47 18.34
CA CYS A 119 -16.27 7.66 16.96
C CYS A 119 -17.43 7.45 15.97
N ARG A 120 -17.53 8.34 14.98
CA ARG A 120 -18.51 8.38 13.89
C ARG A 120 -17.88 8.08 12.53
N CYS A 121 -16.84 7.25 12.55
CA CYS A 121 -16.10 6.89 11.34
C CYS A 121 -16.36 5.43 10.96
N GLN A 122 -16.09 5.12 9.70
CA GLN A 122 -16.17 3.78 9.11
C GLN A 122 -14.90 3.51 8.29
N ALA A 123 -14.48 2.25 8.26
CA ALA A 123 -13.51 1.77 7.29
C ALA A 123 -14.32 1.12 6.16
N VAL A 124 -14.15 1.61 4.94
CA VAL A 124 -14.80 1.04 3.77
C VAL A 124 -13.77 0.25 2.99
N ASP A 125 -14.03 -1.04 2.78
CA ASP A 125 -13.18 -1.90 1.99
C ASP A 125 -13.35 -1.62 0.50
N LEU A 126 -12.24 -1.59 -0.22
CA LEU A 126 -12.14 -1.33 -1.65
C LEU A 126 -11.37 -2.49 -2.30
N PRO A 127 -12.06 -3.60 -2.60
CA PRO A 127 -11.43 -4.78 -3.18
C PRO A 127 -10.84 -4.45 -4.56
N GLY A 128 -9.67 -5.02 -4.84
CA GLY A 128 -8.98 -4.85 -6.13
C GLY A 128 -8.31 -3.49 -6.35
N ALA A 129 -8.45 -2.51 -5.46
CA ALA A 129 -7.86 -1.18 -5.65
C ALA A 129 -6.31 -1.21 -5.68
N VAL A 130 -5.67 -2.02 -4.82
CA VAL A 130 -4.21 -2.24 -4.87
C VAL A 130 -3.83 -3.00 -6.14
N ALA A 131 -4.58 -4.04 -6.48
CA ALA A 131 -4.36 -4.86 -7.67
C ALA A 131 -4.42 -4.05 -8.97
N ALA A 132 -5.33 -3.05 -9.06
CA ALA A 132 -5.43 -2.15 -10.20
C ALA A 132 -4.16 -1.31 -10.43
N GLY A 133 -3.33 -1.12 -9.40
CA GLY A 133 -2.04 -0.45 -9.46
C GLY A 133 -0.90 -1.30 -10.04
N ILE A 134 -1.13 -2.59 -10.33
CA ILE A 134 -0.09 -3.55 -10.74
C ILE A 134 0.03 -3.63 -12.25
N ARG A 135 1.25 -3.41 -12.75
CA ARG A 135 1.57 -3.35 -14.19
C ARG A 135 2.85 -4.12 -14.50
N SER A 136 2.89 -4.77 -15.65
CA SER A 136 4.10 -5.29 -16.28
C SER A 136 4.57 -4.33 -17.39
N THR A 137 5.87 -4.26 -17.63
CA THR A 137 6.46 -3.60 -18.80
C THR A 137 6.80 -4.65 -19.86
N PRO A 138 6.70 -4.33 -21.16
CA PRO A 138 7.19 -5.21 -22.20
C PRO A 138 8.67 -5.56 -22.02
N ALA A 139 9.05 -6.77 -22.41
CA ALA A 139 10.40 -7.28 -22.39
C ALA A 139 11.29 -6.44 -23.32
N ARG A 140 12.36 -5.89 -22.75
CA ARG A 140 13.34 -5.06 -23.45
C ARG A 140 14.68 -5.77 -23.53
N PRO A 141 15.16 -6.11 -24.73
CA PRO A 141 16.53 -6.57 -24.93
C PRO A 141 17.54 -5.44 -24.64
N ALA A 142 18.55 -5.74 -23.85
CA ALA A 142 19.68 -4.87 -23.56
C ALA A 142 20.97 -5.72 -23.57
N GLY A 143 21.69 -5.70 -24.69
CA GLY A 143 22.87 -6.54 -24.89
C GLY A 143 22.52 -8.02 -24.84
N THR A 144 23.05 -8.73 -23.85
CA THR A 144 22.83 -10.17 -23.62
C THR A 144 21.66 -10.47 -22.68
N THR A 145 21.02 -9.44 -22.13
CA THR A 145 19.94 -9.57 -21.15
C THR A 145 18.61 -9.14 -21.77
N ILE A 146 17.52 -9.81 -21.41
CA ILE A 146 16.17 -9.37 -21.72
C ILE A 146 15.44 -9.18 -20.40
N THR A 147 14.94 -7.96 -20.16
CA THR A 147 14.34 -7.57 -18.89
C THR A 147 12.90 -7.14 -19.10
N ALA A 148 12.00 -7.61 -18.23
CA ALA A 148 10.69 -7.05 -18.01
C ALA A 148 10.56 -6.67 -16.53
N THR A 149 9.77 -5.64 -16.23
CA THR A 149 9.55 -5.15 -14.87
C THR A 149 8.09 -5.33 -14.51
N VAL A 150 7.82 -5.85 -13.31
CA VAL A 150 6.50 -5.80 -12.69
C VAL A 150 6.57 -4.81 -11.54
N SER A 151 5.66 -3.85 -11.52
CA SER A 151 5.59 -2.82 -10.50
C SER A 151 4.18 -2.67 -9.97
N ALA A 152 4.08 -2.21 -8.72
CA ALA A 152 2.83 -1.85 -8.07
C ALA A 152 2.88 -0.38 -7.66
N SER A 153 1.83 0.36 -7.96
CA SER A 153 1.68 1.76 -7.54
C SER A 153 0.41 1.92 -6.72
N PHE A 154 0.58 2.23 -5.44
CA PHE A 154 -0.49 2.55 -4.52
C PHE A 154 0.07 3.33 -3.32
N THR A 155 -0.75 4.16 -2.68
CA THR A 155 -0.34 4.89 -1.48
C THR A 155 0.11 3.89 -0.41
N ARG A 156 1.34 4.05 0.10
CA ARG A 156 1.96 3.15 1.11
C ARG A 156 2.09 1.68 0.66
N VAL A 157 2.19 1.41 -0.64
CA VAL A 157 2.37 0.05 -1.18
C VAL A 157 3.65 -0.63 -0.67
N ALA A 158 4.74 0.12 -0.50
CA ALA A 158 5.99 -0.42 0.03
C ALA A 158 5.84 -0.88 1.50
N GLU A 159 5.12 -0.12 2.31
CA GLU A 159 4.82 -0.52 3.68
C GLU A 159 3.94 -1.78 3.71
N SER A 160 3.03 -1.93 2.75
CA SER A 160 2.20 -3.12 2.60
C SER A 160 2.99 -4.37 2.19
N GLU A 161 3.96 -4.25 1.29
CA GLU A 161 4.84 -5.39 0.92
C GLU A 161 5.68 -5.85 2.11
N HIS A 162 6.06 -4.94 3.01
CA HIS A 162 6.86 -5.27 4.20
C HIS A 162 6.05 -5.37 5.50
N ALA A 163 4.72 -5.40 5.41
CA ALA A 163 3.86 -5.53 6.58
C ALA A 163 4.00 -6.92 7.20
N GLU A 164 4.07 -6.99 8.54
CA GLU A 164 4.10 -8.27 9.27
C GLU A 164 2.87 -9.14 8.94
N ARG A 165 1.70 -8.49 8.81
CA ARG A 165 0.45 -9.14 8.42
C ARG A 165 0.29 -9.04 6.90
N GLY A 166 0.29 -10.17 6.21
CA GLY A 166 -0.06 -10.23 4.78
C GLY A 166 0.88 -9.46 3.85
N GLY A 167 2.11 -9.18 4.28
CA GLY A 167 3.19 -8.71 3.40
C GLY A 167 3.77 -9.83 2.54
N GLY A 168 4.78 -9.49 1.73
CA GLY A 168 5.47 -10.42 0.83
C GLY A 168 4.61 -10.87 -0.35
N TRP A 169 3.54 -10.15 -0.68
CA TRP A 169 2.58 -10.57 -1.70
C TRP A 169 3.16 -10.45 -3.11
N LEU A 170 4.04 -9.48 -3.37
CA LEU A 170 4.75 -9.35 -4.63
C LEU A 170 5.89 -10.39 -4.74
N ALA A 171 6.63 -10.62 -3.66
CA ALA A 171 7.64 -11.68 -3.60
C ALA A 171 7.03 -13.08 -3.81
N SER A 172 5.88 -13.35 -3.19
CA SER A 172 5.13 -14.59 -3.37
C SER A 172 4.66 -14.78 -4.82
N ALA A 173 4.20 -13.71 -5.48
CA ALA A 173 3.81 -13.76 -6.88
C ALA A 173 4.95 -14.19 -7.80
N ALA A 174 6.16 -13.69 -7.57
CA ALA A 174 7.35 -14.10 -8.31
C ALA A 174 7.66 -15.60 -8.10
N GLN A 175 7.55 -16.09 -6.87
CA GLN A 175 7.77 -17.50 -6.55
C GLN A 175 6.72 -18.42 -7.20
N GLN A 176 5.45 -18.01 -7.19
CA GLN A 176 4.35 -18.75 -7.81
C GLN A 176 4.54 -18.87 -9.33
N ALA A 177 4.88 -17.76 -10.00
CA ALA A 177 5.19 -17.78 -11.43
C ALA A 177 6.41 -18.68 -11.73
N ALA A 178 7.47 -18.60 -10.92
CA ALA A 178 8.64 -19.46 -11.05
C ALA A 178 8.27 -20.95 -10.93
N ALA A 179 7.47 -21.32 -9.92
CA ALA A 179 7.00 -22.68 -9.72
C ALA A 179 6.15 -23.18 -10.91
N LYS A 180 5.22 -22.35 -11.41
CA LYS A 180 4.39 -22.64 -12.60
C LYS A 180 5.25 -22.93 -13.83
N HIS A 181 6.28 -22.14 -14.08
CA HIS A 181 7.17 -22.33 -15.22
C HIS A 181 8.14 -23.49 -15.05
N HIS A 182 8.53 -23.83 -13.83
CA HIS A 182 9.32 -25.01 -13.54
C HIS A 182 8.52 -26.31 -13.74
N ALA A 183 7.25 -26.34 -13.30
CA ALA A 183 6.38 -27.50 -13.49
C ALA A 183 6.13 -27.82 -14.97
N ARG A 184 5.96 -26.79 -15.82
CA ARG A 184 5.77 -26.95 -17.29
C ARG A 184 6.97 -27.50 -18.04
N ARG A 185 8.15 -27.59 -17.41
CA ARG A 185 9.38 -28.12 -18.02
C ARG A 185 9.58 -29.62 -17.74
N ARG A 186 8.83 -30.19 -16.80
CA ARG A 186 8.82 -31.62 -16.49
C ARG A 186 7.76 -32.30 -17.34
#